data_AF-A0A381P8S8-F1
#
_entry.id   AF-A0A381P8S8-F1
#
_cell.length_a   1.000
_cell.length_b   1.000
_cell.length_c   1.000
_cell.angle_alpha   90.00
_cell.angle_beta   90.00
_cell.angle_gamma   90.00
#
_symmetry.space_group_name_H-M   'P 1'
#
loop_
_entity.id
_entity.type
_entity.pdbx_description
1 polymer ?
#
loop_
_entity_poly.entity_id
_entity_poly.type
_entity_poly.pdbx_seq_one_letter_code
_entity_poly.pdbx_strand_id
1 'polypeptide(L)'
;MIRIFRIILVSITICFSNAALFAGQITPDIKQLKNSPPESVLFIGNSYLYYNDSLHNHFKQMADEKYPGYEGSKNVKSSTIGGSRLKHHNLDHLLNPKAISSINKFELVILQGGSGEALSKKDRKAFAKKAN
;
A
#
# COMPACT_ATOMS: atom_id res chain seq x y z
N MET A 1 -51.60 12.42 -4.87
CA MET A 1 -50.30 12.19 -5.55
C MET A 1 -49.11 12.79 -4.80
N ILE A 2 -49.11 14.08 -4.42
CA ILE A 2 -47.97 14.76 -3.75
C ILE A 2 -47.54 14.11 -2.42
N ARG A 3 -48.49 13.62 -1.60
CA ARG A 3 -48.19 12.93 -0.32
C ARG A 3 -47.46 11.60 -0.50
N ILE A 4 -47.85 10.80 -1.50
CA ILE A 4 -47.22 9.50 -1.81
C ILE A 4 -45.81 9.73 -2.35
N PHE A 5 -45.62 10.76 -3.20
CA PHE A 5 -44.31 11.13 -3.73
C PHE A 5 -43.34 11.59 -2.63
N ARG A 6 -43.81 12.36 -1.62
CA ARG A 6 -43.01 12.73 -0.45
C ARG A 6 -42.61 11.54 0.42
N ILE A 7 -43.51 10.56 0.62
CA ILE A 7 -43.20 9.35 1.40
C ILE A 7 -42.15 8.49 0.69
N ILE A 8 -42.28 8.34 -0.63
CA ILE A 8 -41.30 7.60 -1.45
C ILE A 8 -39.95 8.30 -1.42
N LEU A 9 -39.91 9.63 -1.58
CA LEU A 9 -38.67 10.40 -1.55
C LEU A 9 -37.95 10.28 -0.19
N VAL A 10 -38.69 10.40 0.92
CA VAL A 10 -38.13 10.24 2.29
C VAL A 10 -37.63 8.80 2.52
N SER A 11 -38.37 7.80 2.04
CA SER A 11 -37.96 6.39 2.17
C SER A 11 -36.69 6.08 1.38
N ILE A 12 -36.53 6.67 0.18
CA ILE A 12 -35.30 6.55 -0.61
C ILE A 12 -34.12 7.22 0.10
N THR A 13 -34.30 8.41 0.68
CA THR A 13 -33.23 9.10 1.42
C THR A 13 -32.79 8.29 2.66
N ILE A 14 -33.73 7.66 3.38
CA ILE A 14 -33.41 6.80 4.54
C ILE A 14 -32.70 5.51 4.11
N CYS A 15 -33.05 4.92 2.96
CA CYS A 15 -32.33 3.76 2.42
C CYS A 15 -30.88 4.10 2.00
N PHE A 16 -30.66 5.29 1.43
CA PHE A 16 -29.32 5.72 1.01
C PHE A 16 -28.38 6.03 2.18
N SER A 17 -28.87 6.61 3.28
CA SER A 17 -28.05 6.92 4.45
C SER A 17 -27.58 5.66 5.21
N ASN A 18 -28.35 4.58 5.18
CA ASN A 18 -27.94 3.31 5.81
C ASN A 18 -26.86 2.56 5.01
N ALA A 19 -26.82 2.67 3.68
CA ALA A 19 -25.82 2.01 2.86
C ALA A 19 -24.38 2.49 3.15
N ALA A 20 -24.22 3.77 3.53
CA ALA A 20 -22.92 4.35 3.88
C ALA A 20 -22.35 3.81 5.21
N LEU A 21 -23.21 3.40 6.15
CA LEU A 21 -22.81 2.82 7.44
C LEU A 21 -22.36 1.36 7.33
N PHE A 22 -22.75 0.65 6.27
CA PHE A 22 -22.34 -0.73 5.98
C PHE A 22 -21.08 -0.85 5.11
N ALA A 23 -20.48 0.27 4.71
CA ALA A 23 -19.12 0.25 4.18
C ALA A 23 -18.18 -0.10 5.34
N GLY A 24 -17.92 -1.41 5.51
CA GLY A 24 -17.18 -1.97 6.64
C GLY A 24 -15.95 -1.13 6.96
N GLN A 25 -15.93 -0.57 8.18
CA GLN A 25 -14.85 0.26 8.66
C GLN A 25 -13.58 -0.59 8.67
N ILE A 26 -12.66 -0.33 7.73
CA ILE A 26 -11.38 -1.03 7.64
C ILE A 26 -10.49 -0.48 8.76
N THR A 27 -10.64 -1.03 9.97
CA THR A 27 -9.67 -0.78 11.03
C THR A 27 -8.42 -1.60 10.76
N PRO A 28 -7.25 -1.00 10.57
CA PRO A 28 -6.02 -1.76 10.36
C PRO A 28 -5.69 -2.56 11.63
N ASP A 29 -5.44 -3.85 11.47
CA ASP A 29 -5.03 -4.73 12.57
C ASP A 29 -3.70 -4.29 13.20
N ILE A 30 -2.84 -3.64 12.41
CA ILE A 30 -1.58 -3.04 12.87
C ILE A 30 -1.72 -1.52 12.92
N LYS A 31 -1.80 -0.97 14.13
CA LYS A 31 -1.90 0.48 14.36
C LYS A 31 -0.55 1.19 14.40
N GLN A 32 0.51 0.45 14.76
CA GLN A 32 1.87 0.95 14.86
C GLN A 32 2.86 -0.20 14.68
N LEU A 33 4.03 0.10 14.13
CA LEU A 33 5.14 -0.84 14.09
C LEU A 33 5.64 -1.08 15.52
N LYS A 34 6.07 -2.32 15.81
CA LYS A 34 6.58 -2.69 17.15
C LYS A 34 7.94 -2.06 17.46
N ASN A 35 8.71 -1.70 16.44
CA ASN A 35 10.04 -1.12 16.56
C ASN A 35 10.00 0.40 16.32
N SER A 36 11.05 1.11 16.76
CA SER A 36 11.39 2.48 16.35
C SER A 36 11.18 2.69 14.84
N PRO A 37 10.96 3.94 14.37
CA PRO A 37 10.77 4.21 12.95
C PRO A 37 11.88 3.54 12.13
N PRO A 38 11.53 2.74 11.10
CA PRO A 38 12.48 1.90 10.40
C PRO A 38 13.52 2.75 9.68
N GLU A 39 14.80 2.46 9.94
CA GLU A 39 15.91 3.17 9.31
C GLU A 39 16.07 2.79 7.86
N SER A 40 15.68 1.58 7.45
CA SER A 40 15.81 1.13 6.05
C SER A 40 14.50 0.60 5.48
N VAL A 41 14.10 1.13 4.32
CA VAL A 41 12.80 0.85 3.71
C VAL A 41 12.96 0.44 2.25
N LEU A 42 12.33 -0.66 1.87
CA LEU A 42 12.25 -1.13 0.49
C LEU A 42 10.82 -1.10 -0.03
N PHE A 43 10.59 -0.35 -1.11
CA PHE A 43 9.36 -0.39 -1.88
C PHE A 43 9.49 -1.41 -3.03
N ILE A 44 8.53 -2.32 -3.16
CA ILE A 44 8.48 -3.30 -4.25
C ILE A 44 7.11 -3.25 -4.92
N GLY A 45 7.09 -3.07 -6.24
CA GLY A 45 5.83 -3.03 -6.97
C GLY A 45 5.99 -2.66 -8.43
N ASN A 46 5.09 -1.84 -8.94
CA ASN A 46 4.99 -1.56 -10.37
C ASN A 46 4.88 -0.06 -10.67
N SER A 47 4.33 0.23 -11.85
CA SER A 47 4.00 1.56 -12.36
C SER A 47 3.26 2.44 -11.37
N TYR A 48 2.47 1.90 -10.43
CA TYR A 48 1.80 2.71 -9.41
C TYR A 48 2.79 3.34 -8.42
N LEU A 49 3.89 2.65 -8.10
CA LEU A 49 4.96 3.22 -7.30
C LEU A 49 5.88 4.10 -8.14
N TYR A 50 6.19 3.70 -9.38
CA TYR A 50 7.15 4.40 -10.22
C TYR A 50 6.63 5.70 -10.85
N TYR A 51 5.45 5.69 -11.47
CA TYR A 51 4.91 6.85 -12.19
C TYR A 51 4.17 7.85 -11.29
N ASN A 52 4.05 7.57 -9.99
CA ASN A 52 3.62 8.56 -9.01
C ASN A 52 4.81 9.39 -8.51
N ASP A 53 5.58 9.94 -9.46
CA ASP A 53 6.87 10.62 -9.26
C ASP A 53 7.83 9.83 -8.34
N SER A 54 7.82 8.50 -8.53
CA SER A 54 8.53 7.56 -7.67
C SER A 54 8.18 7.75 -6.20
N LEU A 55 7.06 7.17 -5.74
CA LEU A 55 6.49 7.39 -4.40
C LEU A 55 7.50 7.31 -3.23
N HIS A 56 8.52 6.45 -3.34
CA HIS A 56 9.62 6.35 -2.38
C HIS A 56 10.43 7.66 -2.19
N ASN A 57 10.48 8.52 -3.21
CA ASN A 57 11.08 9.85 -3.14
C ASN A 57 10.26 10.82 -2.29
N HIS A 58 8.94 10.82 -2.43
CA HIS A 58 8.09 11.62 -1.54
C HIS A 58 8.18 11.12 -0.10
N PHE A 59 8.16 9.80 0.10
CA PHE A 59 8.34 9.21 1.42
C PHE A 59 9.65 9.65 2.08
N LYS A 60 10.79 9.53 1.38
CA LYS A 60 12.09 9.87 1.96
C LYS A 60 12.20 11.36 2.28
N GLN A 61 11.63 12.25 1.44
CA GLN A 61 11.60 13.69 1.72
C GLN A 61 10.79 14.02 2.99
N MET A 62 9.62 13.41 3.15
CA MET A 62 8.82 13.60 4.38
C MET A 62 9.50 13.03 5.62
N ALA A 63 10.22 11.91 5.48
CA ALA A 63 10.97 11.31 6.57
C ALA A 63 12.18 12.17 6.96
N ASP A 64 12.95 12.66 5.99
CA ASP A 64 14.09 13.56 6.21
C ASP A 64 13.67 14.86 6.91
N GLU A 65 12.52 15.43 6.54
CA GLU A 65 11.94 16.62 7.19
C GLU A 65 11.50 16.33 8.63
N LYS A 66 10.82 15.21 8.85
CA LYS A 66 10.25 14.86 10.15
C LYS A 66 11.32 14.41 11.15
N TYR A 67 12.36 13.73 10.67
CA TYR A 67 13.38 13.06 11.47
C TYR A 67 14.78 13.52 11.04
N PRO A 68 15.36 14.53 11.72
CA PRO A 68 16.71 15.00 11.42
C PRO A 68 17.73 13.86 11.44
N GLY A 69 18.52 13.73 10.37
CA GLY A 69 19.53 12.68 10.23
C GLY A 69 19.02 11.33 9.72
N TYR A 70 17.77 11.23 9.24
CA TYR A 70 17.23 9.99 8.66
C TYR A 70 17.98 9.52 7.41
N GLU A 71 18.60 10.41 6.64
CA GLU A 71 19.42 10.09 5.46
C GLU A 71 18.66 9.24 4.42
N GLY A 72 17.44 9.64 4.09
CA GLY A 72 16.49 8.85 3.29
C GLY A 72 17.02 8.40 1.93
N SER A 73 17.92 9.16 1.30
CA SER A 73 18.57 8.73 0.05
C SER A 73 19.49 7.51 0.22
N LYS A 74 20.12 7.33 1.40
CA LYS A 74 20.90 6.13 1.74
C LYS A 74 19.98 4.97 2.10
N ASN A 75 18.88 5.29 2.78
CA ASN A 75 18.08 4.35 3.55
C ASN A 75 16.81 3.83 2.86
N VAL A 76 16.28 4.56 1.88
CA VAL A 76 15.06 4.19 1.15
C VAL A 76 15.43 3.73 -0.26
N LYS A 77 14.88 2.59 -0.68
CA LYS A 77 15.09 1.99 -2.00
C LYS A 77 13.77 1.54 -2.62
N SER A 78 13.76 1.41 -3.94
CA SER A 78 12.58 0.98 -4.70
C SER A 78 12.97 0.02 -5.82
N SER A 79 12.20 -1.06 -5.98
CA SER A 79 12.31 -2.03 -7.07
C SER A 79 10.96 -2.15 -7.79
N THR A 80 10.89 -1.56 -8.99
CA THR A 80 9.64 -1.47 -9.74
C THR A 80 9.75 -2.10 -11.12
N ILE A 81 8.74 -2.90 -11.51
CA ILE A 81 8.60 -3.46 -12.85
C ILE A 81 7.25 -3.00 -13.43
N GLY A 82 7.25 -2.32 -14.58
CA GLY A 82 6.02 -1.81 -15.19
C GLY A 82 4.99 -2.91 -15.45
N GLY A 83 3.73 -2.69 -15.08
CA GLY A 83 2.63 -3.65 -15.25
C GLY A 83 2.76 -4.96 -14.44
N SER A 84 3.74 -5.07 -13.54
CA SER A 84 3.99 -6.31 -12.82
C SER A 84 2.95 -6.61 -11.75
N ARG A 85 2.81 -7.89 -11.48
CA ARG A 85 2.21 -8.45 -10.26
C ARG A 85 3.33 -8.79 -9.28
N LEU A 86 3.02 -8.94 -8.00
CA LEU A 86 4.05 -9.26 -6.98
C LEU A 86 4.84 -10.53 -7.32
N LYS A 87 4.17 -11.55 -7.88
CA LYS A 87 4.80 -12.80 -8.32
C LYS A 87 5.89 -12.65 -9.40
N HIS A 88 5.95 -11.52 -10.10
CA HIS A 88 7.00 -11.26 -11.10
C HIS A 88 8.29 -10.73 -10.46
N HIS A 89 8.25 -10.34 -9.18
CA HIS A 89 9.44 -9.92 -8.46
C HIS A 89 10.16 -11.12 -7.84
N ASN A 90 11.48 -11.17 -7.98
CA ASN A 90 12.32 -12.11 -7.26
C ASN A 90 12.58 -11.58 -5.83
N LEU A 91 11.59 -11.75 -4.94
CA LEU A 91 11.69 -11.26 -3.55
C LEU A 91 12.90 -11.84 -2.83
N ASP A 92 13.22 -13.12 -3.01
CA ASP A 92 14.35 -13.77 -2.36
C ASP A 92 15.66 -13.05 -2.69
N HIS A 93 15.86 -12.68 -3.96
CA HIS A 93 17.01 -11.87 -4.35
C HIS A 93 16.94 -10.44 -3.79
N LEU A 94 15.80 -9.77 -3.89
CA LEU A 94 15.65 -8.37 -3.45
C LEU A 94 15.86 -8.18 -1.95
N LEU A 95 15.57 -9.21 -1.15
CA LEU A 95 15.71 -9.20 0.30
C LEU A 95 17.08 -9.67 0.78
N ASN A 96 17.93 -10.17 -0.13
CA ASN A 96 19.29 -10.59 0.23
C ASN A 96 20.15 -9.37 0.60
N PRO A 97 21.10 -9.55 1.56
CA PRO A 97 22.01 -8.48 1.94
C PRO A 97 22.75 -7.91 0.73
N LYS A 98 22.74 -6.58 0.62
CA LYS A 98 23.44 -5.80 -0.39
C LYS A 98 23.10 -6.14 -1.86
N ALA A 99 21.98 -6.81 -2.13
CA ALA A 99 21.63 -7.23 -3.48
C ALA A 99 21.34 -6.04 -4.42
N ILE A 100 20.71 -4.99 -3.89
CA ILE A 100 20.25 -3.82 -4.67
C ILE A 100 20.75 -2.47 -4.12
N SER A 101 21.54 -2.50 -3.03
CA SER A 101 22.09 -1.30 -2.38
C SER A 101 23.21 -1.69 -1.41
N SER A 102 23.74 -0.74 -0.63
CA SER A 102 24.69 -1.03 0.45
C SER A 102 24.04 -1.56 1.74
N ILE A 103 22.70 -1.65 1.79
CA ILE A 103 21.94 -2.06 2.98
C ILE A 103 22.05 -3.57 3.19
N ASN A 104 22.40 -3.99 4.42
CA ASN A 104 22.49 -5.40 4.80
C ASN A 104 21.12 -6.05 4.99
N LYS A 105 20.14 -5.33 5.51
CA LYS A 105 18.77 -5.81 5.74
C LYS A 105 17.82 -4.63 5.77
N PHE A 106 16.71 -4.74 5.05
CA PHE A 106 15.61 -3.78 5.14
C PHE A 106 14.76 -4.07 6.38
N GLU A 107 14.47 -3.03 7.17
CA GLU A 107 13.65 -3.13 8.38
C GLU A 107 12.15 -3.05 8.07
N LEU A 108 11.79 -2.36 7.00
CA LEU A 108 10.43 -2.29 6.46
C LEU A 108 10.44 -2.59 4.97
N VAL A 109 9.55 -3.48 4.55
CA VAL A 109 9.30 -3.80 3.14
C VAL A 109 7.85 -3.49 2.82
N ILE A 110 7.63 -2.63 1.83
CA ILE A 110 6.31 -2.23 1.35
C ILE A 110 6.06 -2.95 0.02
N LEU A 111 5.09 -3.86 0.03
CA LEU A 111 4.71 -4.66 -1.14
C LEU A 111 3.44 -4.09 -1.77
N GLN A 112 3.52 -3.73 -3.05
CA GLN A 112 2.37 -3.28 -3.84
C GLN A 112 2.05 -4.29 -4.94
N GLY A 113 0.82 -4.80 -4.94
CA GLY A 113 0.33 -5.73 -5.95
C GLY A 113 -0.13 -5.05 -7.24
N GLY A 114 -0.20 -5.79 -8.34
CA GLY A 114 -0.75 -5.34 -9.62
C GLY A 114 -2.21 -4.88 -9.53
N SER A 115 -2.64 -4.04 -10.48
CA SER A 115 -4.01 -3.49 -10.52
C SER A 115 -5.12 -4.55 -10.48
N GLY A 116 -4.87 -5.70 -11.12
CA GLY A 116 -5.78 -6.85 -11.08
C GLY A 116 -5.71 -7.69 -9.81
N GLU A 117 -4.68 -7.55 -8.97
CA GLU A 117 -4.44 -8.47 -7.84
C GLU A 117 -5.45 -8.32 -6.70
N ALA A 118 -6.08 -7.14 -6.59
CA ALA A 118 -7.13 -6.91 -5.61
C ALA A 118 -8.51 -7.40 -6.04
N LEU A 119 -8.75 -7.60 -7.35
CA LEU A 119 -10.09 -7.69 -7.93
C LEU A 119 -10.81 -9.01 -7.65
N SER A 120 -10.09 -10.13 -7.50
CA SER A 120 -10.71 -11.44 -7.27
C SER A 120 -10.14 -12.15 -6.04
N LYS A 121 -10.92 -13.05 -5.42
CA LYS A 121 -10.44 -13.92 -4.33
C LYS A 121 -9.22 -14.73 -4.77
N LYS A 122 -9.19 -15.18 -6.03
CA LYS A 122 -8.08 -15.95 -6.61
C LYS A 122 -6.81 -15.11 -6.68
N ASP A 123 -6.91 -13.88 -7.19
CA ASP A 123 -5.74 -13.03 -7.35
C ASP A 123 -5.22 -12.52 -6.00
N ARG A 124 -6.11 -12.19 -5.05
CA ARG A 124 -5.71 -11.84 -3.68
C ARG A 124 -4.96 -12.98 -2.99
N LYS A 125 -5.39 -14.23 -3.18
CA LYS A 125 -4.66 -15.41 -2.69
C LYS A 125 -3.29 -15.57 -3.37
N ALA A 126 -3.18 -15.29 -4.67
CA ALA A 126 -1.91 -15.35 -5.37
C ALA A 126 -0.92 -14.30 -4.85
N PHE A 127 -1.38 -13.07 -4.59
CA PHE A 127 -0.60 -12.03 -3.93
C PHE A 127 -0.17 -12.46 -2.52
N ALA A 128 -1.12 -12.88 -1.67
CA ALA A 128 -0.86 -13.28 -0.30
C ALA A 128 0.12 -14.48 -0.21
N LYS A 129 0.05 -15.42 -1.15
CA LYS A 129 1.00 -16.54 -1.22
C LYS A 129 2.44 -16.08 -1.50
N LYS A 130 2.62 -14.96 -2.21
CA LYS A 130 3.96 -14.43 -2.49
C LYS A 130 4.44 -13.45 -1.41
N ALA A 131 3.51 -12.80 -0.70
CA ALA A 131 3.81 -11.82 0.34
C ALA A 131 4.11 -12.43 1.72
N ASN A 132 3.62 -13.65 1.99
CA ASN A 132 3.89 -14.44 3.19
C ASN A 132 5.00 -15.46 2.95
#